data_AF-A0A662C2T7-F1
#
_entry.id   AF-A0A662C2T7-F1
#
_cell.length_a   1.000
_cell.length_b   1.000
_cell.length_c   1.000
_cell.angle_alpha   90.00
_cell.angle_beta   90.00
_cell.angle_gamma   90.00
#
_symmetry.space_group_name_H-M   'P 1'
#
loop_
_entity.id
_entity.type
_entity.pdbx_description
1 polymer ?
#
loop_
_entity_poly.entity_id
_entity_poly.type
_entity_poly.pdbx_seq_one_letter_code
_entity_poly.pdbx_strand_id
1 'polypeptide(L)'
;EPNTNSDILNTMKEVYNNKYGKVPEVKVIHAGLECGILGATYPNWDMISFGPTIRFPHSPDEKIKIETVGKFWDYLVETLKNIPAKS
;
A
#
# COMPACT_ATOMS: atom_id res chain seq x y z
N GLU A 1 -4.08 14.14 -6.54
CA GLU A 1 -3.02 14.59 -5.61
C GLU A 1 -2.95 13.63 -4.42
N PRO A 2 -1.79 13.43 -3.78
CA PRO A 2 -1.69 12.58 -2.59
C PRO A 2 -2.38 13.20 -1.38
N ASN A 3 -3.24 12.45 -0.69
CA ASN A 3 -3.91 12.87 0.55
C ASN A 3 -3.06 12.48 1.77
N THR A 4 -2.43 13.45 2.44
CA THR A 4 -1.64 13.21 3.66
C THR A 4 -2.49 12.98 4.90
N ASN A 5 -3.78 13.33 4.87
CA ASN A 5 -4.74 13.16 5.95
C ASN A 5 -5.63 11.91 5.73
N SER A 6 -5.06 10.90 5.06
CA SER A 6 -5.72 9.63 4.78
C SER A 6 -5.79 8.75 6.03
N ASP A 7 -6.98 8.30 6.40
CA ASP A 7 -7.20 7.43 7.55
C ASP A 7 -6.58 6.05 7.32
N ILE A 8 -6.67 5.53 6.10
CA ILE A 8 -6.02 4.26 5.74
C ILE A 8 -4.50 4.39 5.75
N LEU A 9 -3.94 5.54 5.33
CA LEU A 9 -2.50 5.78 5.39
C LEU A 9 -1.97 5.73 6.83
N ASN A 10 -2.66 6.38 7.77
CA ASN A 10 -2.28 6.37 9.19
C ASN A 10 -2.39 4.97 9.78
N THR A 11 -3.51 4.29 9.55
CA THR A 11 -3.73 2.89 9.97
C THR A 11 -2.62 1.97 9.47
N MET A 12 -2.29 2.06 8.19
CA MET A 12 -1.25 1.22 7.58
C MET A 12 0.13 1.50 8.17
N LYS A 13 0.49 2.76 8.41
CA LYS A 13 1.76 3.12 9.10
C LYS A 13 1.84 2.51 10.50
N GLU A 14 0.76 2.56 11.28
CA GLU A 14 0.69 2.00 12.63
C GLU A 14 0.78 0.47 12.61
N VAL A 15 -0.01 -0.19 11.77
CA VAL A 15 0.01 -1.65 11.61
C VAL A 15 1.41 -2.14 11.28
N TYR A 16 2.08 -1.50 10.34
CA TYR A 16 3.43 -1.89 9.94
C TYR A 16 4.45 -1.63 11.05
N ASN A 17 4.33 -0.51 11.76
CA ASN A 17 5.20 -0.21 12.90
C ASN A 17 5.03 -1.21 14.04
N ASN A 18 3.79 -1.55 14.39
CA ASN A 18 3.49 -2.52 15.45
C ASN A 18 4.00 -3.93 15.10
N LYS A 19 3.90 -4.34 13.82
CA LYS A 19 4.29 -5.67 13.38
C LYS A 19 5.79 -5.82 13.12
N TYR A 20 6.47 -4.76 12.69
CA TYR A 20 7.85 -4.83 12.21
C TYR A 20 8.83 -3.84 12.87
N GLY A 21 8.38 -3.07 13.86
CA GLY A 21 9.21 -2.13 14.62
C GLY A 21 9.76 -0.95 13.82
N LYS A 22 9.15 -0.63 12.68
CA LYS A 22 9.57 0.50 11.82
C LYS A 22 8.40 1.11 11.08
N VAL A 23 8.46 2.41 10.79
CA VAL A 23 7.48 3.09 9.93
C VAL A 23 7.80 2.79 8.47
N PRO A 24 6.80 2.41 7.63
CA PRO A 24 7.02 2.17 6.21
C PRO A 24 7.28 3.50 5.49
N GLU A 25 8.10 3.46 4.45
CA GLU A 25 8.33 4.62 3.60
C GLU A 25 7.06 4.96 2.81
N VAL A 26 6.60 6.20 2.93
CA VAL A 26 5.50 6.75 2.12
C VAL A 26 6.11 7.44 0.91
N LYS A 27 5.75 6.99 -0.29
CA LYS A 27 6.35 7.47 -1.55
C LYS A 27 5.28 7.80 -2.58
N VAL A 28 5.58 8.81 -3.39
CA VAL A 28 4.93 9.02 -4.68
C VAL A 28 5.88 8.48 -5.74
N ILE A 29 5.34 7.72 -6.70
CA ILE A 29 6.14 7.18 -7.81
C ILE A 29 5.85 7.96 -9.08
N HIS A 30 6.86 8.13 -9.93
CA HIS A 30 6.70 8.70 -11.27
C HIS A 30 6.32 7.59 -12.27
N ALA A 31 5.20 6.93 -12.01
CA ALA A 31 4.63 5.88 -12.86
C ALA A 31 3.10 5.98 -12.86
N GLY A 32 2.46 5.47 -13.91
CA GLY A 32 1.01 5.37 -13.97
C GLY A 32 0.50 4.28 -13.02
N LEU A 33 -0.45 4.64 -12.16
CA LEU A 33 -1.21 3.70 -11.33
C LEU A 33 -2.70 3.90 -11.59
N GLU A 34 -3.45 2.82 -11.52
CA GLU A 34 -4.90 2.81 -11.66
C GLU A 34 -5.57 3.69 -10.58
N CYS A 35 -4.94 3.85 -9.41
CA CYS A 35 -5.40 4.77 -8.36
C CYS A 35 -5.60 6.22 -8.86
N GLY A 36 -4.85 6.66 -9.89
CA GLY A 36 -5.05 7.97 -10.49
C GLY A 36 -6.39 8.07 -11.24
N ILE A 37 -6.74 7.03 -12.00
CA ILE A 37 -8.01 6.94 -12.76
C ILE A 37 -9.18 6.71 -11.79
N LEU A 38 -9.01 5.81 -10.84
CA LEU A 38 -10.02 5.50 -9.83
C LEU A 38 -10.30 6.72 -8.95
N GLY A 39 -9.29 7.48 -8.55
CA GLY A 39 -9.47 8.69 -7.74
C GLY A 39 -10.17 9.83 -8.50
N ALA A 40 -9.99 9.91 -9.81
CA ALA A 40 -10.75 10.86 -10.64
C ALA A 40 -12.23 10.47 -10.77
N THR A 41 -12.53 9.17 -10.77
CA THR A 41 -13.89 8.64 -10.91
C THR A 41 -14.63 8.59 -9.57
N TYR A 42 -13.93 8.24 -8.50
CA TYR A 42 -14.42 8.09 -7.14
C TYR A 42 -13.68 9.08 -6.21
N PRO A 43 -14.02 10.38 -6.25
CA PRO A 43 -13.24 11.43 -5.56
C PRO A 43 -13.25 11.32 -4.04
N ASN A 44 -14.19 10.56 -3.47
CA ASN A 44 -14.34 10.38 -2.03
C ASN A 44 -13.69 9.09 -1.51
N TRP A 45 -13.05 8.29 -2.37
CA TRP A 45 -12.36 7.07 -1.92
C TRP A 45 -11.03 7.40 -1.26
N ASP A 46 -10.83 6.88 -0.05
CA ASP A 46 -9.51 6.85 0.58
C ASP A 46 -8.74 5.62 0.10
N MET A 47 -7.61 5.83 -0.57
CA MET A 47 -6.91 4.78 -1.32
C MET A 47 -5.42 4.78 -1.01
N ILE A 48 -4.86 3.57 -1.01
CA ILE A 48 -3.43 3.34 -0.84
C ILE A 48 -2.99 2.17 -1.72
N SER A 49 -1.78 2.24 -2.26
CA SER A 49 -1.16 1.17 -3.04
C SER A 49 0.07 0.63 -2.31
N PHE A 50 0.16 -0.69 -2.20
CA PHE A 50 1.27 -1.40 -1.58
C PHE A 50 1.36 -2.82 -2.16
N GLY A 51 2.51 -3.47 -2.03
CA GLY A 51 2.71 -4.81 -2.59
C GLY A 51 4.06 -5.42 -2.22
N PRO A 52 4.30 -6.67 -2.66
CA PRO A 52 5.60 -7.33 -2.48
C PRO A 52 6.68 -6.68 -3.35
N THR A 53 7.93 -7.07 -3.12
CA THR A 53 9.05 -6.59 -3.94
C THR A 53 9.14 -7.37 -5.24
N ILE A 54 8.81 -6.69 -6.34
CA ILE A 54 8.97 -7.18 -7.72
C ILE A 54 10.14 -6.42 -8.37
N ARG A 55 10.90 -7.10 -9.23
CA ARG A 55 12.00 -6.55 -10.01
C ARG A 55 11.82 -6.86 -11.49
N PHE A 56 12.16 -5.88 -12.32
CA PHE A 56 12.05 -5.92 -13.78
C PHE A 56 10.62 -6.28 -14.29
N PRO A 57 9.56 -5.64 -13.73
CA PRO A 57 8.21 -5.89 -14.23
C PRO A 57 8.13 -5.58 -15.72
N HIS A 58 7.31 -6.33 -16.46
CA HIS A 58 7.11 -6.20 -17.91
C HIS A 58 8.32 -6.62 -18.78
N SER A 59 9.21 -7.43 -18.23
CA SER A 59 10.34 -8.00 -18.98
C SER A 59 10.41 -9.52 -18.80
N PRO A 60 11.09 -10.27 -19.68
CA PRO A 60 11.37 -11.69 -19.46
C PRO A 60 12.15 -11.98 -18.16
N ASP A 61 12.81 -10.95 -17.60
CA ASP A 61 13.57 -11.04 -16.34
C ASP A 61 12.70 -10.75 -15.10
N GLU A 62 11.39 -10.57 -15.28
CA GLU A 62 10.45 -10.30 -14.19
C GLU A 62 10.53 -11.37 -13.11
N LYS A 63 10.75 -10.92 -11.88
CA LYS A 63 10.87 -11.81 -10.73
C LYS A 63 10.39 -11.16 -9.45
N ILE A 64 9.90 -12.00 -8.56
CA ILE A 64 9.39 -11.61 -7.25
C ILE A 64 10.29 -12.13 -6.13
N LYS A 65 10.50 -11.32 -5.09
CA LYS A 65 11.24 -11.75 -3.90
C LYS A 65 10.31 -12.53 -2.97
N ILE A 66 10.41 -13.85 -2.96
CA ILE A 66 9.49 -14.79 -2.26
C ILE A 66 9.24 -14.38 -0.79
N GLU A 67 10.30 -14.05 -0.04
CA GLU A 67 10.18 -13.65 1.38
C GLU A 67 9.24 -12.44 1.60
N THR A 68 9.11 -11.56 0.60
CA THR A 68 8.28 -10.35 0.69
C THR A 68 6.81 -10.62 0.41
N VAL A 69 6.48 -11.76 -0.19
CA VAL A 69 5.09 -12.18 -0.44
C VAL A 69 4.39 -12.48 0.88
N GLY A 70 5.05 -13.24 1.77
CA GLY A 70 4.53 -13.52 3.12
C GLY A 70 4.32 -12.22 3.91
N LYS A 71 5.31 -11.31 3.88
CA LYS A 71 5.20 -10.00 4.53
C LYS A 71 4.03 -9.16 3.98
N PHE A 72 3.85 -9.15 2.67
CA PHE A 72 2.73 -8.47 2.01
C PHE A 72 1.39 -9.05 2.49
N TRP A 73 1.25 -10.37 2.47
CA TRP A 73 0.03 -11.04 2.92
C TRP A 73 -0.29 -10.75 4.38
N ASP A 74 0.71 -10.91 5.24
CA ASP A 74 0.59 -10.64 6.68
C ASP A 74 0.24 -9.19 6.98
N TYR A 75 0.71 -8.26 6.15
CA TYR A 75 0.39 -6.85 6.28
C TYR A 75 -1.03 -6.55 5.80
N LEU A 76 -1.43 -7.09 4.65
CA LEU A 76 -2.81 -6.98 4.13
C LEU A 76 -3.83 -7.47 5.16
N VAL A 77 -3.64 -8.68 5.68
CA VAL A 77 -4.56 -9.28 6.67
C VAL A 77 -4.62 -8.44 7.94
N GLU A 78 -3.48 -7.95 8.42
CA GLU A 78 -3.44 -7.12 9.63
C GLU A 78 -4.10 -5.76 9.43
N THR A 79 -3.92 -5.14 8.26
CA THR A 79 -4.61 -3.90 7.90
C THR A 79 -6.13 -4.10 7.86
N LEU A 80 -6.61 -5.20 7.29
CA LEU A 80 -8.05 -5.49 7.24
C LEU A 80 -8.68 -5.67 8.63
N LYS A 81 -7.95 -6.26 9.59
CA LYS A 81 -8.41 -6.38 10.98
C LYS A 81 -8.49 -5.02 11.70
N ASN A 82 -7.65 -4.07 11.28
CA ASN A 82 -7.53 -2.75 11.90
C ASN A 82 -8.12 -1.66 10.99
N ILE A 83 -9.05 -2.00 10.09
CA ILE A 83 -9.63 -1.02 9.16
C ILE A 83 -10.22 0.16 9.95
N PRO A 84 -10.04 1.41 9.49
CA PRO A 84 -10.60 2.57 10.17
C PRO A 84 -12.10 2.39 10.44
N ALA A 85 -12.55 2.77 11.64
CA ALA A 85 -13.97 2.89 11.90
C ALA A 85 -14.57 3.94 10.96
N LYS A 86 -15.79 3.69 10.49
CA LYS A 86 -16.50 4.63 9.62
C LYS A 86 -16.74 5.93 10.40
N SER A 87 -16.19 7.03 9.88
CA SER A 87 -16.41 8.40 10.33
C SER A 87 -17.76 8.95 9.86
#